data_AF-A0A355FJA7-F1
#
_entry.id   AF-A0A355FJA7-F1
#
_cell.length_a   1.000
_cell.length_b   1.000
_cell.length_c   1.000
_cell.angle_alpha   90.00
_cell.angle_beta   90.00
_cell.angle_gamma   90.00
#
_symmetry.space_group_name_H-M   'P 1'
#
loop_
_entity.id
_entity.type
_entity.pdbx_description
1 polymer ?
#
loop_
_entity_poly.entity_id
_entity_poly.type
_entity_poly.pdbx_seq_one_letter_code
_entity_poly.pdbx_strand_id
1 'polypeptide(L)'
;SFHIILINTVVPILFAYGKKTADEAYCGRAVDMLESVKPEKNSIIDQFREAGVIPEHAADTQALIQLRKAYCEPRKCLYCRIGHAALSSRKVSSPSNGFPPV
;
A
#
# COMPACT_ATOMS: atom_id res chain seq x y z
N SER A 1 18.59 -8.77 -1.14
CA SER A 1 18.84 -8.87 -2.59
C SER A 1 17.87 -9.80 -3.30
N PHE A 2 17.70 -11.07 -2.89
CA PHE A 2 16.78 -12.01 -3.56
C PHE A 2 15.29 -11.58 -3.55
N HIS A 3 14.75 -11.18 -2.39
CA HIS A 3 13.34 -10.78 -2.28
C HIS A 3 12.94 -9.61 -3.20
N ILE A 4 13.86 -8.70 -3.51
CA ILE A 4 13.59 -7.58 -4.44
C ILE A 4 13.29 -8.10 -5.85
N ILE A 5 14.04 -9.08 -6.34
CA ILE A 5 13.82 -9.67 -7.67
C ILE A 5 12.52 -10.45 -7.68
N LEU A 6 12.25 -11.19 -6.60
CA LEU A 6 11.02 -11.95 -6.45
C LEU A 6 9.78 -11.04 -6.54
N ILE A 7 9.76 -9.96 -5.75
CA ILE A 7 8.63 -9.03 -5.66
C ILE A 7 8.47 -8.20 -6.93
N ASN A 8 9.57 -7.65 -7.48
CA ASN A 8 9.48 -6.70 -8.60
C ASN A 8 9.48 -7.36 -9.97
N THR A 9 9.86 -8.63 -10.07
CA THR A 9 10.05 -9.28 -11.38
C THR A 9 9.30 -10.59 -11.48
N VAL A 10 9.56 -11.55 -10.58
CA VAL A 10 8.99 -12.89 -10.70
C VAL A 10 7.47 -12.86 -10.50
N VAL A 11 7.01 -12.24 -9.41
CA VAL A 11 5.58 -12.15 -9.08
C VAL A 11 4.77 -11.45 -10.18
N PRO A 12 5.14 -10.25 -10.66
CA PRO A 12 4.40 -9.57 -11.73
C PRO A 12 4.34 -10.38 -13.03
N ILE A 13 5.44 -11.04 -13.41
CA ILE A 13 5.49 -11.87 -14.62
C ILE A 13 4.57 -13.09 -14.46
N LEU A 14 4.61 -13.77 -13.32
CA LEU A 14 3.78 -14.94 -13.05
C LEU A 14 2.29 -14.59 -13.04
N PHE A 15 1.93 -13.48 -12.40
CA PHE A 15 0.55 -13.00 -12.38
C PHE A 15 0.06 -12.61 -13.78
N ALA A 16 0.89 -11.89 -14.55
CA ALA A 16 0.57 -11.53 -15.93
C ALA A 16 0.41 -12.76 -16.83
N TYR A 17 1.23 -13.80 -16.62
CA TYR A 17 1.12 -15.07 -17.32
C TYR A 17 -0.23 -15.73 -17.04
N GLY A 18 -0.61 -15.88 -15.77
CA GLY A 18 -1.92 -16.43 -15.39
C GLY A 18 -3.09 -15.66 -15.99
N LYS A 19 -3.02 -14.32 -16.00
CA LYS A 19 -4.03 -13.48 -16.67
C LYS A 19 -4.07 -13.71 -18.18
N LYS A 20 -2.92 -13.83 -18.84
CA LYS A 20 -2.83 -14.06 -20.29
C LYS A 20 -3.38 -15.43 -20.69
N THR A 21 -3.14 -16.46 -19.88
CA THR A 21 -3.60 -17.83 -20.16
C THR A 21 -4.99 -18.13 -19.60
N ALA A 22 -5.64 -17.15 -18.96
CA ALA A 22 -6.89 -17.34 -18.21
C ALA A 22 -6.80 -18.46 -17.15
N ASP A 23 -5.60 -18.66 -16.59
CA ASP A 23 -5.33 -19.65 -15.57
C ASP A 23 -5.10 -18.94 -14.22
N GLU A 24 -6.14 -18.96 -13.40
CA GLU A 24 -6.13 -18.31 -12.09
C GLU A 24 -5.18 -18.97 -11.09
N ALA A 25 -4.78 -20.23 -11.31
CA ALA A 25 -3.86 -20.92 -10.40
C ALA A 25 -2.50 -20.20 -10.36
N TYR A 26 -2.02 -19.67 -11.48
CA TYR A 26 -0.79 -18.87 -11.50
C TYR A 26 -0.96 -17.50 -10.83
N CYS A 27 -2.15 -16.90 -10.92
CA CYS A 27 -2.45 -15.65 -10.21
C CYS A 27 -2.43 -15.87 -8.70
N GLY A 28 -3.10 -16.94 -8.22
CA GLY A 28 -3.10 -17.33 -6.81
C GLY A 28 -1.69 -17.59 -6.30
N ARG A 29 -0.91 -18.40 -7.02
CA ARG A 29 0.50 -18.67 -6.66
C ARG A 29 1.34 -17.40 -6.56
N ALA A 30 1.13 -16.41 -7.43
CA ALA A 30 1.85 -15.15 -7.36
C ALA A 30 1.49 -14.35 -6.09
N VAL A 31 0.23 -14.41 -5.65
CA VAL A 31 -0.22 -13.81 -4.38
C VAL A 31 0.36 -14.58 -3.18
N ASP A 32 0.27 -15.91 -3.18
CA ASP A 32 0.84 -16.77 -2.12
C ASP A 32 2.34 -16.50 -1.92
N MET A 33 3.06 -16.28 -3.02
CA MET A 33 4.48 -15.90 -2.97
C MET A 33 4.69 -14.57 -2.25
N LEU A 34 3.85 -13.57 -2.46
CA LEU A 34 3.94 -12.29 -1.75
C LEU A 34 3.59 -12.43 -0.26
N GLU A 35 2.62 -13.28 0.08
CA GLU A 35 2.22 -13.54 1.48
C GLU A 35 3.32 -14.28 2.26
N SER A 36 4.10 -15.13 1.59
CA SER A 36 5.23 -15.86 2.20
C SER A 36 6.49 -15.02 2.47
N VAL A 37 6.53 -13.77 2.00
CA VAL A 37 7.73 -12.91 2.06
C VAL A 37 7.54 -11.82 3.10
N LYS A 38 8.60 -11.52 3.86
CA LYS A 38 8.59 -10.44 4.85
C LYS A 38 8.23 -9.09 4.21
N PRO A 39 7.58 -8.18 4.95
CA PRO A 39 7.28 -6.83 4.49
C PRO A 39 8.52 -6.13 3.94
N GLU A 40 8.36 -5.41 2.85
CA GLU A 40 9.41 -4.54 2.33
C GLU A 40 9.80 -3.47 3.38
N LYS A 41 11.07 -3.07 3.32
CA LYS A 41 11.64 -2.03 4.16
C LYS A 41 11.99 -0.84 3.28
N ASN A 42 11.18 0.21 3.36
CA ASN A 42 11.41 1.46 2.67
C ASN A 42 10.64 2.59 3.38
N SER A 43 10.98 3.84 3.06
CA SER A 43 10.42 5.03 3.70
C SER A 43 8.91 5.18 3.53
N ILE A 44 8.32 4.59 2.49
CA ILE A 44 6.87 4.57 2.30
C ILE A 44 6.22 3.73 3.39
N ILE A 45 6.73 2.52 3.59
CA ILE A 45 6.19 1.59 4.59
C ILE A 45 6.43 2.11 6.00
N ASP A 46 7.55 2.78 6.25
CA ASP A 46 7.84 3.36 7.56
C ASP A 46 6.82 4.45 7.93
N GLN A 47 6.39 5.29 6.99
CA GLN A 47 5.31 6.28 7.21
C GLN A 47 3.96 5.61 7.55
N PHE A 48 3.64 4.48 6.91
CA PHE A 48 2.42 3.74 7.24
C PHE A 48 2.51 3.09 8.63
N ARG A 49 3.68 2.57 9.03
CA ARG A 49 3.91 2.06 10.38
C ARG A 49 3.73 3.13 11.45
N GLU A 50 4.29 4.32 11.22
CA GLU A 50 4.12 5.48 12.11
C GLU A 50 2.65 5.90 12.23
N ALA A 51 1.87 5.74 11.16
CA ALA A 51 0.42 5.97 11.16
C ALA A 51 -0.40 4.81 11.78
N GLY A 52 0.25 3.79 12.33
CA GLY A 52 -0.40 2.64 12.98
C GLY A 52 -0.82 1.51 12.02
N VAL A 53 -0.42 1.55 10.75
CA VAL A 53 -0.67 0.48 9.77
C VAL A 53 0.55 -0.41 9.69
N ILE A 54 0.46 -1.62 10.26
CA ILE A 54 1.57 -2.55 10.37
C ILE A 54 1.39 -3.67 9.34
N PRO A 55 2.20 -3.71 8.25
CA PRO A 55 2.13 -4.80 7.29
C PRO A 55 2.78 -6.07 7.84
N GLU A 56 2.18 -7.23 7.54
CA GLU A 56 2.64 -8.55 7.99
C GLU A 56 3.47 -9.26 6.93
N HIS A 57 3.17 -9.04 5.65
CA HIS A 57 3.90 -9.63 4.51
C HIS A 57 4.11 -8.67 3.34
N ALA A 58 4.83 -9.12 2.30
CA ALA A 58 5.11 -8.30 1.12
C ALA A 58 3.86 -7.95 0.33
N ALA A 59 2.81 -8.79 0.37
CA ALA A 59 1.54 -8.44 -0.27
C ALA A 59 0.93 -7.15 0.33
N ASP A 60 1.02 -6.95 1.66
CA ASP A 60 0.56 -5.73 2.31
C ASP A 60 1.40 -4.53 1.90
N THR A 61 2.73 -4.66 1.87
CA THR A 61 3.59 -3.55 1.47
C THR A 61 3.35 -3.15 0.02
N GLN A 62 3.10 -4.11 -0.87
CA GLN A 62 2.69 -3.83 -2.24
C GLN A 62 1.33 -3.11 -2.30
N ALA A 63 0.34 -3.56 -1.52
CA ALA A 63 -0.97 -2.90 -1.44
C ALA A 63 -0.84 -1.44 -0.93
N LEU A 64 -0.04 -1.19 0.10
CA LEU A 64 0.20 0.15 0.65
C LEU A 64 0.96 1.06 -0.32
N ILE A 65 1.94 0.53 -1.05
CA ILE A 65 2.65 1.27 -2.10
C ILE A 65 1.68 1.68 -3.22
N GLN A 66 0.82 0.77 -3.67
CA GLN A 66 -0.20 1.09 -4.69
C GLN A 66 -1.24 2.07 -4.17
N LEU A 67 -1.68 1.93 -2.92
CA LEU A 67 -2.58 2.88 -2.27
C LEU A 67 -1.98 4.29 -2.25
N ARG A 68 -0.70 4.41 -1.87
CA ARG A 68 -0.01 5.70 -1.87
C ARG A 68 0.01 6.32 -3.27
N LYS A 69 0.41 5.55 -4.29
CA LYS A 69 0.47 6.01 -5.68
C LYS A 69 -0.90 6.45 -6.21
N ALA A 70 -1.94 5.67 -5.93
CA ALA A 70 -3.28 5.94 -6.46
C ALA A 70 -4.07 7.00 -5.68
N TYR A 71 -3.77 7.21 -4.39
CA TYR A 71 -4.54 8.10 -3.51
C TYR A 71 -3.72 9.17 -2.81
N CYS A 72 -2.65 8.81 -2.08
CA CYS A 72 -1.90 9.78 -1.27
C CYS A 72 -1.15 10.81 -2.13
N GLU A 73 -0.44 10.36 -3.15
CA GLU A 73 0.31 11.22 -4.09
C GLU A 73 -0.60 12.20 -4.84
N PRO A 74 -1.75 11.78 -5.42
CA PRO A 74 -2.71 12.70 -6.01
C PRO A 74 -3.63 13.41 -4.98
N ARG A 75 -3.35 13.30 -3.67
CA ARG A 75 -4.10 13.95 -2.58
C ARG A 75 -5.61 13.60 -2.52
N LYS A 76 -5.96 12.37 -2.89
CA LYS A 76 -7.35 11.85 -2.86
C LYS A 76 -7.73 11.24 -1.50
N CYS A 77 -7.20 11.76 -0.39
CA CYS A 77 -7.40 11.16 0.94
C CYS A 77 -8.86 11.11 1.37
N LEU A 78 -9.71 12.04 0.93
CA LEU A 78 -11.16 12.02 1.17
C LEU A 78 -11.89 10.84 0.50
N TYR A 79 -11.31 10.27 -0.57
CA TYR A 79 -11.83 9.11 -1.29
C TYR A 79 -11.17 7.80 -0.84
N CYS A 80 -10.19 7.86 0.05
CA CYS A 80 -9.49 6.71 0.60
C CYS A 80 -10.09 6.37 1.97
N ARG A 81 -10.50 5.13 2.22
CA ARG A 81 -11.07 4.73 3.53
C ARG A 81 -10.09 4.94 4.68
N ILE A 82 -8.80 4.64 4.45
CA ILE A 82 -7.73 4.87 5.44
C ILE A 82 -7.51 6.37 5.63
N GLY A 83 -7.46 7.14 4.54
CA GLY A 83 -7.30 8.60 4.58
C GLY A 83 -8.46 9.29 5.31
N HIS A 84 -9.69 8.90 5.02
CA HIS A 84 -10.89 9.38 5.68
C HIS A 84 -10.88 9.07 7.18
N ALA A 85 -10.54 7.83 7.56
CA ALA A 85 -10.40 7.44 8.95
C ALA A 85 -9.30 8.26 9.67
N ALA A 86 -8.15 8.46 9.03
CA ALA A 86 -7.04 9.25 9.59
C ALA A 86 -7.42 10.74 9.78
N LEU A 87 -8.20 11.32 8.87
CA LEU A 87 -8.67 12.70 8.96
C LEU A 87 -9.78 12.86 10.00
N SER A 88 -10.71 11.91 10.09
CA SER A 88 -11.82 11.94 11.06
C SER A 88 -11.39 11.61 12.49
N SER A 89 -10.27 10.92 12.68
CA SER A 89 -9.79 10.50 14.00
C SER A 89 -8.89 11.54 14.68
N ARG A 90 -8.58 12.65 14.01
CA ARG A 90 -7.98 13.81 14.67
C ARG A 90 -9.03 14.45 15.58
N LYS A 91 -8.94 14.19 16.89
CA LYS A 91 -9.30 15.25 17.84
C LYS A 91 -8.44 16.44 17.45
N VAL A 92 -9.07 17.49 16.92
CA VAL A 92 -8.43 18.78 16.69
C VAL A 92 -7.93 19.24 18.05
N SER A 93 -6.65 19.01 18.36
CA SER A 93 -5.95 19.89 19.28
C SER A 93 -5.75 21.19 18.49
N SER A 94 -6.63 22.14 18.77
CA SER A 94 -6.69 23.47 18.17
C SER A 94 -5.30 24.08 17.98
N PRO A 95 -4.98 24.62 16.81
CA PRO A 95 -4.18 25.81 16.72
C PRO A 95 -5.14 27.01 16.69
N SER A 96 -5.04 27.85 17.72
CA SER A 96 -5.46 29.24 17.62
C SER A 96 -4.82 29.88 16.37
N ASN A 97 -5.62 30.68 15.65
CA ASN A 97 -5.26 31.67 14.64
C ASN A 97 -5.37 31.23 13.16
N GLY A 98 -6.49 31.62 12.56
CA GLY A 98 -6.50 32.48 11.37
C GLY A 98 -6.29 31.81 10.02
N PHE A 99 -7.39 31.56 9.31
CA PHE A 99 -7.42 31.62 7.85
C PHE A 99 -8.54 32.56 7.42
N PRO A 100 -8.32 33.49 6.47
CA PRO A 100 -9.38 34.34 5.95
C PRO A 100 -10.31 33.52 5.03
N PRO A 101 -11.58 33.92 4.91
CA PRO A 101 -12.53 33.25 4.03
C PRO A 101 -12.14 33.44 2.57
N VAL A 102 -12.38 32.40 1.77
CA VAL A 102 -12.51 32.49 0.31
C VAL A 102 -13.78 33.23 -0.07
#